data_AF-A0A940MWV3-F1
#
_entry.id   AF-A0A940MWV3-F1
#
_cell.length_a   1.000
_cell.length_b   1.000
_cell.length_c   1.000
_cell.angle_alpha   90.00
_cell.angle_beta   90.00
_cell.angle_gamma   90.00
#
_symmetry.space_group_name_H-M   'P 1'
#
loop_
_entity.id
_entity.type
_entity.pdbx_description
1 polymer ?
#
loop_
_entity_poly.entity_id
_entity_poly.type
_entity_poly.pdbx_seq_one_letter_code
_entity_poly.pdbx_strand_id
1 'polypeptide(L)'
;MSDSAPPPESLLPYDRWTEEAMRNVALRALEFAAKNGLPGEHHFYLTFRTDHRDTKVPGHLKARYPQEMTIVLQHQFWDLTVDRGEQKVSVGLSFGGVAATLVIPFAALVAFWDPHVRVGLRFGDAVIPEAEAEQVPEPVEPESPPAPEEAPARGDAPAQVVSLDAFRRRPTKE
;
A
#
# COMPACT_ATOMS: atom_id res chain seq x y z
N MET A 1 -26.72 -6.52 -36.43
CA MET A 1 -27.22 -5.76 -35.27
C MET A 1 -27.20 -6.74 -34.11
N SER A 2 -26.15 -6.69 -33.29
CA SER A 2 -26.04 -7.60 -32.15
C SER A 2 -26.81 -6.98 -31.00
N ASP A 3 -28.03 -7.48 -30.80
CA ASP A 3 -28.87 -7.17 -29.66
C ASP A 3 -28.29 -7.92 -28.46
N SER A 4 -27.37 -7.28 -27.74
CA SER A 4 -26.85 -7.83 -26.49
C SER A 4 -27.56 -7.15 -25.34
N ALA A 5 -28.63 -7.77 -24.85
CA ALA A 5 -29.19 -7.41 -23.56
C ALA A 5 -28.10 -7.47 -22.48
N PRO A 6 -28.13 -6.58 -21.47
CA PRO A 6 -27.18 -6.66 -20.36
C PRO A 6 -27.31 -8.01 -19.67
N PRO A 7 -26.19 -8.56 -19.13
CA PRO A 7 -26.24 -9.79 -18.36
C PRO A 7 -27.20 -9.65 -17.17
N PRO A 8 -27.84 -10.75 -16.73
CA PRO A 8 -28.73 -10.72 -15.57
C PRO A 8 -27.98 -10.30 -14.31
N GLU A 9 -28.68 -9.61 -13.41
CA GLU A 9 -28.15 -9.25 -12.09
C GLU A 9 -27.84 -10.52 -11.28
N SER A 10 -26.65 -10.56 -10.67
CA SER A 10 -26.25 -11.67 -9.82
C SER A 10 -26.93 -11.59 -8.45
N LEU A 11 -27.64 -12.65 -8.06
CA LEU A 11 -28.19 -12.80 -6.70
C LEU A 11 -27.13 -13.26 -5.67
N LEU A 12 -25.93 -13.60 -6.14
CA LEU A 12 -24.80 -14.01 -5.30
C LEU A 12 -23.81 -12.84 -5.15
N PRO A 13 -23.27 -12.62 -3.94
CA PRO A 13 -22.37 -11.49 -3.64
C PRO A 13 -20.93 -11.79 -4.10
N TYR A 14 -20.75 -12.14 -5.37
CA TYR A 14 -19.44 -12.51 -5.92
C TYR A 14 -18.40 -11.41 -5.79
N ASP A 15 -18.81 -10.14 -5.95
CA ASP A 15 -17.91 -9.00 -5.81
C ASP A 15 -17.29 -8.95 -4.42
N ARG A 16 -18.13 -9.11 -3.38
CA ARG A 16 -17.69 -9.16 -1.99
C ARG A 16 -16.76 -10.35 -1.72
N TRP A 17 -17.09 -11.54 -2.22
CA TRP A 17 -16.24 -12.72 -2.03
C TRP A 17 -14.90 -12.58 -2.75
N THR A 18 -14.89 -11.97 -3.93
CA THR A 18 -13.68 -11.71 -4.71
C THR A 18 -12.81 -10.69 -3.98
N GLU A 19 -13.38 -9.61 -3.46
CA GLU A 19 -12.68 -8.64 -2.65
C GLU A 19 -12.07 -9.27 -1.38
N GLU A 20 -12.86 -10.08 -0.65
CA GLU A 20 -12.38 -10.82 0.53
C GLU A 20 -11.23 -11.77 0.16
N ALA A 21 -11.29 -12.42 -1.00
CA ALA A 21 -10.21 -13.28 -1.51
C ALA A 21 -8.95 -12.47 -1.86
N MET A 22 -9.10 -11.33 -2.55
CA MET A 22 -7.99 -10.44 -2.89
C MET A 22 -7.34 -9.86 -1.63
N ARG A 23 -8.13 -9.45 -0.63
CA ARG A 23 -7.63 -9.00 0.67
C ARG A 23 -6.78 -10.07 1.34
N ASN A 24 -7.21 -11.33 1.25
CA ASN A 24 -6.43 -12.46 1.77
C ASN A 24 -5.10 -12.68 1.03
N VAL A 25 -4.99 -12.33 -0.26
CA VAL A 25 -3.70 -12.36 -0.98
C VAL A 25 -2.73 -11.35 -0.36
N ALA A 26 -3.16 -10.11 -0.12
CA ALA A 26 -2.33 -9.10 0.54
C ALA A 26 -1.90 -9.54 1.95
N LEU A 27 -2.83 -10.08 2.74
CA LEU A 27 -2.53 -10.58 4.08
C LEU A 27 -1.52 -11.73 4.06
N ARG A 28 -1.58 -12.63 3.07
CA ARG A 28 -0.58 -13.71 2.90
C ARG A 28 0.80 -13.16 2.56
N ALA A 29 0.89 -12.12 1.74
CA ALA A 29 2.16 -11.45 1.44
C ALA A 29 2.77 -10.84 2.71
N LEU A 30 1.95 -10.18 3.53
CA LEU A 30 2.37 -9.63 4.82
C LEU A 30 2.79 -10.71 5.82
N GLU A 31 2.07 -11.83 5.89
CA GLU A 31 2.44 -12.99 6.71
C GLU A 31 3.77 -13.60 6.29
N PHE A 32 4.02 -13.66 4.98
CA PHE A 32 5.30 -14.12 4.46
C PHE A 32 6.42 -13.17 4.88
N ALA A 33 6.23 -11.86 4.70
CA ALA A 33 7.21 -10.85 5.08
C ALA A 33 7.47 -10.79 6.59
N ALA A 34 6.43 -10.99 7.40
CA ALA A 34 6.56 -11.08 8.86
C ALA A 34 7.47 -12.23 9.31
N LYS A 35 7.41 -13.37 8.61
CA LYS A 35 8.15 -14.59 8.97
C LYS A 35 9.53 -14.66 8.36
N ASN A 36 9.69 -14.17 7.12
CA ASN A 36 10.90 -14.41 6.32
C ASN A 36 11.65 -13.11 5.97
N GLY A 37 11.10 -11.94 6.33
CA GLY A 37 11.50 -10.68 5.74
C GLY A 37 10.98 -10.53 4.29
N LEU A 38 11.27 -9.39 3.68
CA LEU A 38 10.94 -9.15 2.28
C LEU A 38 11.96 -9.86 1.37
N PRO A 39 11.53 -10.76 0.46
CA PRO A 39 12.44 -11.42 -0.45
C PRO A 39 12.89 -10.47 -1.56
N GLY A 40 14.16 -10.52 -1.96
CA GLY A 40 14.68 -9.71 -3.08
C GLY A 40 14.37 -8.21 -2.92
N GLU A 41 13.83 -7.61 -3.98
CA GLU A 41 13.50 -6.17 -4.05
C GLU A 41 12.01 -5.89 -3.77
N HIS A 42 11.27 -6.89 -3.26
CA HIS A 42 9.87 -6.72 -2.90
C HIS A 42 9.72 -5.67 -1.79
N HIS A 43 8.77 -4.77 -1.97
CA HIS A 43 8.36 -3.80 -0.97
C HIS A 43 6.91 -3.43 -1.16
N PHE A 44 6.23 -3.09 -0.07
CA PHE A 44 4.78 -2.97 -0.07
C PHE A 44 4.32 -1.58 0.31
N TYR A 45 3.40 -1.03 -0.48
CA TYR A 45 2.62 0.14 -0.15
C TYR A 45 1.28 -0.34 0.43
N LEU A 46 1.01 0.00 1.68
CA LEU A 46 -0.24 -0.34 2.35
C LEU A 46 -1.01 0.93 2.62
N THR A 47 -2.19 1.07 2.01
CA THR A 47 -3.12 2.17 2.29
C THR A 47 -4.22 1.66 3.20
N PHE A 48 -4.52 2.41 4.26
CA PHE A 48 -5.53 2.04 5.24
C PHE A 48 -6.24 3.24 5.85
N ARG A 49 -7.43 2.99 6.40
CA ARG A 49 -8.26 3.98 7.08
C ARG A 49 -7.76 4.28 8.49
N THR A 50 -7.39 5.53 8.75
CA THR A 50 -6.97 6.03 10.06
C THR A 50 -8.15 6.44 10.95
N ASP A 51 -9.31 6.69 10.33
CA ASP A 51 -10.58 6.99 10.99
C ASP A 51 -11.34 5.74 11.46
N HIS A 52 -10.95 4.56 11.00
CA HIS A 52 -11.53 3.30 11.48
C HIS A 52 -11.29 3.13 12.98
N ARG A 53 -12.34 2.77 13.73
CA ARG A 53 -12.37 2.81 15.21
C ARG A 53 -11.25 1.99 15.87
N ASP A 54 -10.89 0.87 15.25
CA ASP A 54 -9.93 -0.09 15.79
C ASP A 54 -8.49 0.17 15.27
N THR A 55 -8.31 1.16 14.39
CA THR A 55 -6.98 1.56 13.90
C THR A 55 -6.27 2.40 14.95
N LYS A 56 -5.04 1.99 15.31
CA LYS A 56 -4.17 2.73 16.23
C LYS A 56 -3.00 3.33 15.47
N VAL A 57 -2.95 4.66 15.46
CA VAL A 57 -1.91 5.48 14.83
C VAL A 57 -1.58 6.59 15.84
N PRO A 58 -0.31 7.02 15.98
CA PRO A 58 0.03 8.20 16.77
C PRO A 58 -0.84 9.41 16.45
N GLY A 59 -1.22 10.17 17.48
CA GLY A 59 -2.16 11.29 17.34
C GLY A 59 -1.70 12.36 16.35
N HIS A 60 -0.39 12.65 16.30
CA HIS A 60 0.16 13.61 15.34
C HIS A 60 0.02 13.15 13.88
N LEU A 61 0.19 11.85 13.61
CA LEU A 61 -0.05 11.28 12.28
C LEU A 61 -1.54 11.26 11.95
N LYS A 62 -2.40 10.89 12.91
CA LYS A 62 -3.86 10.91 12.70
C LYS A 62 -4.39 12.32 12.45
N ALA A 63 -3.81 13.35 13.06
CA ALA A 63 -4.16 14.73 12.78
C ALA A 63 -3.76 15.17 11.36
N ARG A 64 -2.59 14.70 10.88
CA ARG A 64 -2.10 15.00 9.53
C ARG A 64 -2.82 14.18 8.43
N TYR A 65 -3.17 12.94 8.75
CA TYR A 65 -3.82 11.97 7.87
C TYR A 65 -5.12 11.48 8.53
N PRO A 66 -6.20 12.28 8.48
CA PRO A 66 -7.40 12.02 9.27
C PRO A 66 -8.31 10.92 8.71
N GLN A 67 -8.21 10.59 7.42
CA GLN A 67 -9.07 9.57 6.77
C GLN A 67 -8.29 8.34 6.36
N GLU A 68 -7.25 8.52 5.55
CA GLU A 68 -6.42 7.44 5.02
C GLU A 68 -4.95 7.78 5.13
N MET A 69 -4.11 6.74 5.25
CA MET A 69 -2.67 6.86 5.29
C MET A 69 -2.04 5.70 4.51
N THR A 70 -1.00 5.99 3.75
CA THR A 70 -0.20 5.00 3.04
C THR A 70 1.17 4.89 3.69
N ILE A 71 1.57 3.65 4.02
CA ILE A 71 2.90 3.32 4.56
C ILE A 71 3.67 2.44 3.58
N VAL A 72 5.00 2.52 3.64
CA VAL A 72 5.89 1.69 2.84
C VAL A 72 6.63 0.70 3.75
N LEU A 73 6.52 -0.59 3.45
CA LEU A 73 7.29 -1.66 4.08
C LEU A 73 8.42 -2.07 3.14
N GLN A 74 9.64 -1.61 3.43
CA GLN A 74 10.84 -1.89 2.64
C GLN A 74 12.04 -2.15 3.56
N HIS A 75 12.80 -1.11 3.92
CA HIS A 75 14.07 -1.26 4.64
C HIS A 75 13.95 -1.09 6.16
N GLN A 76 13.07 -0.20 6.63
CA GLN A 76 13.03 0.19 8.04
C GLN A 76 11.64 -0.04 8.64
N PHE A 77 11.37 -1.31 8.95
CA PHE A 77 10.22 -1.71 9.77
C PHE A 77 10.63 -2.85 10.70
N TRP A 78 9.88 -3.04 11.78
CA TRP A 78 10.10 -4.12 12.73
C TRP A 78 8.78 -4.60 13.31
N ASP A 79 8.81 -5.72 14.02
CA ASP A 79 7.65 -6.34 14.69
C ASP A 79 6.41 -6.48 13.79
N LEU A 80 6.61 -6.68 12.49
CA LEU A 80 5.53 -6.93 11.54
C LEU A 80 4.82 -8.22 11.95
N THR A 81 3.55 -8.12 12.31
CA THR A 81 2.73 -9.24 12.77
C THR A 81 1.38 -9.19 12.08
N VAL A 82 0.90 -10.33 11.59
CA VAL A 82 -0.46 -10.49 11.08
C VAL A 82 -1.20 -11.45 12.03
N ASP A 83 -2.15 -10.92 12.78
CA ASP A 83 -2.95 -11.67 13.74
C ASP A 83 -4.32 -11.99 13.14
N ARG A 84 -4.54 -13.26 12.81
CA ARG A 84 -5.82 -13.75 12.27
C ARG A 84 -6.91 -13.86 13.33
N GLY A 85 -6.55 -14.07 14.61
CA GLY A 85 -7.51 -14.16 15.71
C GLY A 85 -8.10 -12.79 16.05
N GLU A 86 -7.23 -11.78 16.09
CA GLU A 86 -7.63 -10.38 16.33
C GLU A 86 -7.93 -9.58 15.04
N GLN A 87 -7.79 -10.21 13.86
CA GLN A 87 -8.07 -9.62 12.55
C GLN A 87 -7.33 -8.28 12.30
N LYS A 88 -6.04 -8.23 12.66
CA LYS A 88 -5.22 -7.00 12.59
C LYS A 88 -3.79 -7.27 12.10
N VAL A 89 -3.21 -6.27 11.45
CA VAL A 89 -1.79 -6.16 11.14
C VAL A 89 -1.17 -5.17 12.13
N SER A 90 -0.02 -5.49 12.69
CA SER A 90 0.77 -4.59 13.52
C SER A 90 2.15 -4.42 12.92
N VAL A 91 2.69 -3.20 12.93
CA VAL A 91 4.05 -2.93 12.43
C VAL A 91 4.66 -1.72 13.13
N GLY A 92 5.95 -1.80 13.45
CA GLY A 92 6.77 -0.69 13.90
C GLY A 92 7.43 0.03 12.73
N LEU A 93 7.34 1.36 12.71
CA LEU A 93 7.92 2.25 11.70
C LEU A 93 8.50 3.49 12.38
N SER A 94 9.38 4.21 11.68
CA SER A 94 9.91 5.51 12.13
C SER A 94 9.29 6.64 11.32
N PHE A 95 8.79 7.67 11.99
CA PHE A 95 8.22 8.87 11.36
C PHE A 95 9.01 10.10 11.82
N GLY A 96 9.77 10.71 10.92
CA GLY A 96 10.64 11.85 11.27
C GLY A 96 11.64 11.52 12.39
N GLY A 97 12.19 10.29 12.37
CA GLY A 97 13.10 9.79 13.41
C GLY A 97 12.42 9.26 14.69
N VAL A 98 11.08 9.36 14.81
CA VAL A 98 10.35 8.87 15.97
C VAL A 98 9.72 7.51 15.68
N ALA A 99 10.15 6.49 16.42
CA ALA A 99 9.57 5.15 16.36
C ALA A 99 8.09 5.16 16.81
N ALA A 100 7.23 4.49 16.05
CA ALA A 100 5.83 4.30 16.36
C ALA A 100 5.33 2.94 15.87
N THR A 101 4.43 2.34 16.64
CA THR A 101 3.71 1.13 16.25
C THR A 101 2.34 1.49 15.71
N LEU A 102 2.02 0.94 14.55
CA LEU A 102 0.70 1.01 13.93
C LEU A 102 -0.05 -0.29 14.14
N VAL A 103 -1.34 -0.19 14.42
CA VAL A 103 -2.26 -1.34 14.44
C VAL A 103 -3.38 -1.08 13.44
N ILE A 104 -3.47 -1.95 12.44
CA ILE A 104 -4.32 -1.79 11.25
C ILE A 104 -5.26 -3.00 11.17
N PRO A 105 -6.56 -2.87 11.48
CA PRO A 105 -7.55 -3.91 11.26
C PRO A 105 -7.60 -4.34 9.79
N PHE A 106 -7.87 -5.61 9.50
CA PHE A 106 -7.98 -6.09 8.12
C PHE A 106 -9.04 -5.35 7.32
N ALA A 107 -10.16 -5.00 7.96
CA ALA A 107 -11.24 -4.21 7.36
C ALA A 107 -10.85 -2.75 7.10
N ALA A 108 -9.81 -2.23 7.76
CA ALA A 108 -9.31 -0.88 7.52
C ALA A 108 -8.34 -0.82 6.33
N LEU A 109 -7.84 -1.96 5.81
CA LEU A 109 -7.01 -1.97 4.60
C LEU A 109 -7.85 -1.54 3.38
N VAL A 110 -7.31 -0.60 2.62
CA VAL A 110 -7.94 -0.02 1.42
C VAL A 110 -7.17 -0.42 0.17
N ALA A 111 -5.84 -0.45 0.24
CA ALA A 111 -5.04 -0.88 -0.91
C ALA A 111 -3.73 -1.56 -0.48
N PHE A 112 -3.25 -2.45 -1.35
CA PHE A 112 -1.95 -3.07 -1.30
C PHE A 112 -1.31 -2.94 -2.68
N TRP A 113 -0.06 -2.48 -2.73
CA TRP A 113 0.71 -2.38 -3.96
C TRP A 113 2.15 -2.86 -3.77
N ASP A 114 2.60 -3.73 -4.67
CA ASP A 114 3.98 -4.20 -4.79
C ASP A 114 4.55 -3.71 -6.14
N PRO A 115 5.42 -2.69 -6.16
CA PRO A 115 5.97 -2.15 -7.40
C PRO A 115 6.92 -3.11 -8.13
N HIS A 116 7.60 -4.01 -7.40
CA HIS A 116 8.63 -4.88 -7.97
C HIS A 116 8.02 -5.83 -9.01
N VAL A 117 6.84 -6.37 -8.69
CA VAL A 117 6.08 -7.27 -9.58
C VAL A 117 4.80 -6.66 -10.11
N ARG A 118 4.56 -5.37 -9.84
CA ARG A 118 3.39 -4.59 -10.28
C ARG A 118 2.05 -5.22 -9.87
N VAL A 119 1.97 -5.70 -8.63
CA VAL A 119 0.74 -6.30 -8.09
C VAL A 119 -0.03 -5.26 -7.30
N GLY A 120 -1.26 -4.98 -7.71
CA GLY A 120 -2.14 -4.00 -7.08
C GLY A 120 -3.50 -4.55 -6.72
N LEU A 121 -3.89 -4.33 -5.48
CA LEU A 121 -5.14 -4.78 -4.91
C LEU A 121 -5.79 -3.58 -4.21
N ARG A 122 -7.08 -3.37 -4.46
CA ARG A 122 -7.89 -2.35 -3.79
C ARG A 122 -9.10 -3.03 -3.16
N PHE A 123 -9.52 -2.53 -2.01
CA PHE A 123 -10.57 -3.09 -1.19
C PHE A 123 -11.55 -1.99 -0.74
N GLY A 124 -12.82 -2.32 -0.56
CA GLY A 124 -13.91 -1.40 -0.23
C GLY A 124 -14.86 -1.12 -1.39
N ASP A 125 -16.02 -0.52 -1.06
CA ASP A 125 -17.13 -0.24 -1.97
C ASP A 125 -16.74 0.81 -3.03
N ALA A 126 -16.08 0.36 -4.08
CA ALA A 126 -16.12 1.04 -5.35
C ALA A 126 -16.04 0.02 -6.48
N VAL A 127 -17.18 -0.16 -7.15
CA VAL A 127 -17.18 -0.30 -8.60
C VAL A 127 -16.52 0.97 -9.13
N ILE A 128 -15.21 0.90 -9.39
CA ILE A 128 -14.51 1.96 -10.10
C ILE A 128 -14.53 1.53 -11.58
N PRO A 129 -15.13 2.30 -12.50
CA PRO A 129 -14.82 2.12 -13.92
C PRO A 129 -13.31 2.27 -14.08
N GLU A 130 -12.70 1.46 -14.96
CA GLU A 130 -11.24 1.29 -15.20
C GLU A 130 -10.38 2.58 -15.33
N ALA A 131 -10.99 3.78 -15.29
CA ALA A 131 -10.36 5.08 -15.44
C ALA A 131 -9.92 5.79 -14.13
N GLU A 132 -10.31 5.34 -12.93
CA GLU A 132 -10.03 6.07 -11.67
C GLU A 132 -9.07 5.36 -10.71
N ALA A 133 -8.41 4.28 -11.16
CA ALA A 133 -7.33 3.62 -10.40
C ALA A 133 -6.01 4.43 -10.34
N GLU A 134 -5.93 5.59 -11.00
CA GLU A 134 -4.68 6.35 -11.17
C GLU A 134 -4.38 7.41 -10.08
N GLN A 135 -5.20 7.56 -9.03
CA GLN A 135 -4.91 8.54 -7.96
C GLN A 135 -4.58 7.83 -6.65
N VAL A 136 -3.31 7.45 -6.51
CA VAL A 136 -2.70 7.05 -5.24
C VAL A 136 -2.24 8.34 -4.53
N PRO A 137 -2.64 8.60 -3.27
CA PRO A 137 -2.13 9.74 -2.52
C PRO A 137 -0.61 9.65 -2.35
N GLU A 138 0.08 10.79 -2.32
CA GLU A 138 1.55 10.85 -2.16
C GLU A 138 2.01 10.03 -0.94
N PRO A 139 3.00 9.13 -1.11
CA PRO A 139 3.53 8.34 0.00
C PRO A 139 4.22 9.22 1.04
N VAL A 140 4.06 8.88 2.31
CA VAL A 140 4.86 9.47 3.39
C VAL A 140 6.14 8.64 3.51
N GLU A 141 7.23 9.07 2.88
CA GLU A 141 8.53 8.44 3.08
C GLU A 141 9.05 8.72 4.51
N PRO A 142 9.66 7.72 5.18
CA PRO A 142 10.36 7.95 6.43
C PRO A 142 11.67 8.71 6.13
N GLU A 143 11.76 9.97 6.56
CA GLU A 143 13.02 10.73 6.49
C GLU A 143 14.12 10.06 7.31
N SER A 144 15.23 9.74 6.63
CA SER A 144 16.48 9.28 7.24
C SER A 144 17.11 10.42 8.08
N PRO A 145 17.66 10.13 9.27
CA PRO A 145 18.38 11.14 10.05
C PRO A 145 19.67 11.59 9.33
N PRO A 146 20.11 12.86 9.49
CA PRO A 146 21.35 13.33 8.87
C PRO A 146 22.55 12.66 9.54
N ALA A 147 23.43 12.04 8.74
CA ALA A 147 24.72 11.51 9.18
C ALA A 147 25.77 12.65 9.29
N PRO A 148 26.75 12.55 10.21
CA PRO A 148 27.78 13.57 10.40
C PRO A 148 28.79 13.59 9.24
N GLU A 149 29.33 14.79 9.01
CA GLU A 149 30.26 15.17 7.94
C GLU A 149 31.66 14.55 8.13
N GLU A 150 32.11 13.73 7.17
CA GLU A 150 33.54 13.49 6.87
C GLU A 150 33.68 12.89 5.45
N ALA A 151 34.55 13.47 4.62
CA ALA A 151 34.80 13.11 3.22
C ALA A 151 36.21 12.52 3.05
N PRO A 152 36.64 11.99 1.88
CA PRO A 152 35.90 11.43 0.75
C PRO A 152 36.42 10.04 0.29
N ALA A 153 35.56 9.17 -0.27
CA ALA A 153 36.01 8.15 -1.22
C ALA A 153 34.88 7.68 -2.14
N ARG A 154 35.00 8.07 -3.42
CA ARG A 154 34.47 7.44 -4.64
C ARG A 154 33.14 6.67 -4.57
N GLY A 155 32.16 7.20 -5.30
CA GLY A 155 31.12 6.39 -5.92
C GLY A 155 29.79 7.12 -6.02
N ASP A 156 29.21 7.05 -7.22
CA ASP A 156 27.82 7.33 -7.57
C ASP A 156 27.28 8.77 -7.65
N ALA A 157 26.88 9.09 -8.88
CA ALA A 157 26.01 10.19 -9.25
C ALA A 157 24.53 9.75 -9.06
N PRO A 158 23.58 10.71 -9.02
CA PRO A 158 22.48 10.69 -8.07
C PRO A 158 21.26 9.86 -8.47
N ALA A 159 20.51 9.47 -7.43
CA ALA A 159 19.16 8.93 -7.50
C ALA A 159 18.27 9.75 -8.44
N GLN A 160 17.72 9.07 -9.43
CA GLN A 160 16.89 9.65 -10.47
C GLN A 160 15.43 9.66 -9.99
N VAL A 161 14.93 10.85 -9.67
CA VAL A 161 13.50 11.11 -9.48
C VAL A 161 12.81 10.90 -10.83
N VAL A 162 12.03 9.83 -10.96
CA VAL A 162 11.19 9.58 -12.13
C VAL A 162 9.75 9.95 -11.81
N SER A 163 9.30 11.09 -12.33
CA SER A 163 7.87 11.35 -12.49
C SER A 163 7.29 10.33 -13.48
N LEU A 164 6.24 9.60 -13.07
CA LEU A 164 5.56 8.60 -13.90
C LEU A 164 4.82 9.17 -15.13
N ASP A 165 4.86 10.49 -15.37
CA ASP A 165 4.37 11.10 -16.61
C ASP A 165 5.26 10.82 -17.85
N ALA A 166 6.45 10.26 -17.68
CA ALA A 166 7.37 9.99 -18.80
C ALA A 166 6.99 8.78 -19.69
N PHE A 167 5.95 8.00 -19.35
CA PHE A 167 5.60 6.77 -20.08
C PHE A 167 4.42 6.88 -21.04
N ARG A 168 3.78 8.05 -21.18
CA ARG A 168 2.71 8.26 -22.18
C ARG A 168 3.29 8.71 -23.53
N ARG A 169 3.64 7.75 -24.40
CA ARG A 169 3.79 8.01 -25.85
C ARG A 169 2.55 7.55 -26.62
N ARG A 170 2.12 8.46 -27.50
CA ARG A 170 0.88 8.55 -28.28
C ARG A 170 0.51 7.29 -29.07
N PRO A 171 -0.80 7.08 -29.37
CA PRO A 171 -1.20 6.09 -30.35
C PRO A 171 -0.66 6.48 -31.74
N THR A 172 0.06 5.57 -32.38
CA THR A 172 0.40 5.64 -33.80
C THR A 172 -0.90 5.51 -34.58
N LYS A 173 -1.22 6.52 -35.39
CA LYS A 173 -2.30 6.51 -36.36
C LYS A 173 -1.70 6.01 -37.68
N GLU A 174 -2.12 4.85 -38.14
CA GLU A 174 -2.12 4.46 -39.56
C GLU A 174 -3.49 3.86 -39.89
#